data_AF-A0A1Q3HEE7-F1
#
_entry.id   AF-A0A1Q3HEE7-F1
#
_cell.length_a   1.000
_cell.length_b   1.000
_cell.length_c   1.000
_cell.angle_alpha   90.00
_cell.angle_beta   90.00
_cell.angle_gamma   90.00
#
_symmetry.space_group_name_H-M   'P 1'
#
loop_
_entity.id
_entity.type
_entity.pdbx_description
1 polymer ?
#
loop_
_entity_poly.entity_id
_entity_poly.type
_entity_poly.pdbx_seq_one_letter_code
_entity_poly.pdbx_strand_id
1 'polypeptide(L)'
;MRKLLLVMALGATGCVAPHAQYASTNLERQAPFGVVELDSSHRYIIDPRTESCFLRVAGANSNFALVPVSCAKLKKNVPEAVAYITWEPSDAATP
;
A
#
# COMPACT_ATOMS: atom_id res chain seq x y z
N MET A 1 40.84 -41.12 -25.43
CA MET A 1 41.08 -39.79 -26.01
C MET A 1 39.76 -39.20 -26.50
N ARG A 2 39.69 -37.87 -26.49
CA ARG A 2 38.68 -36.99 -27.09
C ARG A 2 37.47 -36.56 -26.24
N LYS A 3 37.71 -35.39 -25.64
CA LYS A 3 36.92 -34.15 -25.78
C LYS A 3 35.73 -34.00 -24.83
N LEU A 4 36.11 -33.54 -23.63
CA LEU A 4 35.55 -32.37 -22.97
C LEU A 4 34.84 -31.44 -23.96
N LEU A 5 33.50 -31.36 -23.87
CA LEU A 5 32.69 -30.36 -24.57
C LEU A 5 32.11 -29.43 -23.51
N LEU A 6 32.85 -28.35 -23.29
CA LEU A 6 32.44 -27.17 -22.55
C LEU A 6 31.66 -26.30 -23.54
N VAL A 7 30.34 -26.16 -23.39
CA VAL A 7 29.58 -25.08 -24.02
C VAL A 7 28.64 -24.47 -23.00
N MET A 8 28.96 -23.22 -22.69
CA MET A 8 28.20 -22.25 -21.91
C MET A 8 26.77 -22.07 -22.44
N ALA A 9 25.80 -22.13 -21.55
CA ALA A 9 24.52 -21.44 -21.72
C ALA A 9 24.24 -20.64 -20.44
N LEU A 10 24.64 -19.38 -20.54
CA LEU A 10 24.19 -18.16 -19.87
C LEU A 10 23.07 -18.29 -18.81
N GLY A 11 23.32 -17.58 -17.71
CA GLY A 11 22.44 -17.42 -16.57
C GLY A 11 20.98 -17.17 -16.92
N ALA A 12 20.14 -18.04 -16.39
CA ALA A 12 18.77 -17.70 -16.05
C ALA A 12 18.67 -17.58 -14.52
N THR A 13 19.42 -16.63 -13.94
CA THR A 13 19.02 -16.01 -12.68
C THR A 13 17.81 -15.12 -12.96
N GLY A 14 16.71 -15.75 -13.35
CA GLY A 14 15.42 -15.12 -13.48
C GLY A 14 14.81 -15.03 -12.10
N CYS A 15 15.24 -14.04 -11.30
CA CYS A 15 14.47 -13.58 -10.15
C CYS A 15 13.22 -12.85 -10.69
N VAL A 16 12.30 -13.60 -11.29
CA VAL A 16 10.98 -13.14 -11.74
C VAL A 16 9.93 -13.68 -10.77
N ALA A 17 10.02 -13.23 -9.53
CA ALA A 17 8.85 -13.17 -8.66
C ALA A 17 8.75 -11.72 -8.20
N PRO A 18 7.72 -10.95 -8.64
CA PRO A 18 7.49 -9.63 -8.08
C PRO A 18 7.31 -9.79 -6.57
N HIS A 19 7.90 -8.86 -5.83
CA HIS A 19 7.80 -8.73 -4.38
C HIS A 19 6.34 -8.45 -3.98
N ALA A 20 5.45 -9.41 -4.14
CA ALA A 20 4.08 -9.35 -3.63
C ALA A 20 4.16 -9.61 -2.13
N GLN A 21 4.46 -8.56 -1.38
CA GLN A 21 4.48 -8.61 0.07
C GLN A 21 3.02 -8.66 0.55
N TYR A 22 2.49 -9.88 0.70
CA TYR A 22 1.13 -10.10 1.19
C TYR A 22 1.12 -9.95 2.71
N ALA A 23 0.81 -8.74 3.19
CA ALA A 23 0.54 -8.50 4.60
C ALA A 23 -0.97 -8.54 4.83
N SER A 24 -1.47 -9.62 5.43
CA SER A 24 -2.83 -9.65 5.98
C SER A 24 -2.80 -8.96 7.34
N THR A 25 -3.23 -7.70 7.41
CA THR A 25 -3.45 -7.01 8.69
C THR A 25 -4.92 -6.74 8.91
N ASN A 26 -5.43 -7.10 10.10
CA ASN A 26 -6.74 -6.67 10.55
C ASN A 26 -6.55 -5.27 11.18
N LEU A 27 -6.80 -4.24 10.37
CA LEU A 27 -6.62 -2.84 10.76
C LEU A 27 -7.47 -2.46 11.98
N GLU A 28 -8.62 -3.12 12.18
CA GLU A 28 -9.50 -2.87 13.33
C GLU A 28 -8.88 -3.32 14.67
N ARG A 29 -7.90 -4.23 14.65
CA ARG A 29 -7.23 -4.76 15.85
C ARG A 29 -5.90 -4.07 16.20
N GLN A 30 -5.33 -3.25 15.33
CA GLN A 30 -3.91 -2.81 15.44
C GLN A 30 -3.68 -1.41 16.02
N ALA A 31 -4.54 -0.94 16.93
CA ALA A 31 -4.62 0.46 17.39
C ALA A 31 -5.21 1.38 16.31
N PRO A 32 -5.76 2.56 16.66
CA PRO A 32 -6.91 3.11 15.95
C PRO A 32 -6.48 3.72 14.61
N PHE A 33 -6.53 2.91 13.56
CA PHE A 33 -6.60 3.44 12.21
C PHE A 33 -7.95 4.14 12.04
N GLY A 34 -7.93 5.31 11.42
CA GLY A 34 -9.14 5.88 10.85
C GLY A 34 -9.47 5.15 9.56
N VAL A 35 -10.71 4.70 9.42
CA VAL A 35 -11.20 4.09 8.17
C VAL A 35 -12.43 4.87 7.73
N VAL A 36 -12.35 5.44 6.53
CA VAL A 36 -13.49 6.12 5.89
C VAL A 36 -13.86 5.33 4.65
N GLU A 37 -15.03 4.69 4.67
CA GLU A 37 -15.53 3.90 3.55
C GLU A 37 -16.15 4.84 2.49
N LEU A 38 -15.69 4.73 1.24
CA LEU A 38 -16.29 5.47 0.13
C LEU A 38 -17.35 4.61 -0.57
N ASP A 39 -16.99 3.35 -0.84
CA ASP A 39 -17.85 2.35 -1.46
C ASP A 39 -17.34 0.93 -1.11
N SER A 40 -17.96 -0.11 -1.69
CA SER A 40 -17.61 -1.52 -1.42
C SER A 40 -16.16 -1.88 -1.74
N SER A 41 -15.51 -1.12 -2.62
CA SER A 41 -14.17 -1.37 -3.17
C SER A 41 -13.14 -0.35 -2.69
N HIS A 42 -13.55 0.85 -2.29
CA HIS A 42 -12.66 1.96 -1.95
C HIS A 42 -12.85 2.41 -0.50
N ARG A 43 -11.75 2.53 0.23
CA ARG A 43 -11.74 3.12 1.57
C ARG A 43 -10.46 3.90 1.82
N TYR A 44 -10.56 5.03 2.50
CA TYR A 44 -9.39 5.71 3.05
C TYR A 44 -8.95 5.01 4.34
N ILE A 45 -7.64 4.88 4.50
CA ILE A 45 -6.99 4.41 5.71
C ILE A 45 -6.09 5.53 6.20
N ILE A 46 -6.27 5.91 7.46
CA ILE A 46 -5.57 7.01 8.12
C ILE A 46 -4.81 6.38 9.27
N ASP A 47 -3.48 6.43 9.23
CA ASP A 47 -2.63 5.95 10.33
C ASP A 47 -2.14 7.15 11.14
N PRO A 48 -2.71 7.42 12.33
CA PRO A 48 -2.30 8.54 13.16
C PRO A 48 -0.91 8.34 13.78
N ARG A 49 -0.36 7.12 13.78
CA ARG A 49 0.96 6.83 14.37
C ARG A 49 2.09 7.24 13.43
N THR A 50 1.85 7.15 12.14
CA THR A 50 2.81 7.48 11.08
C THR A 50 2.41 8.74 10.30
N GLU A 51 1.32 9.39 10.70
CA GLU A 51 0.76 10.59 10.08
C GLU A 51 0.54 10.43 8.56
N SER A 52 0.13 9.21 8.16
CA SER A 52 0.02 8.82 6.75
C SER A 52 -1.40 8.45 6.36
N CYS A 53 -1.74 8.69 5.09
CA CYS A 53 -3.05 8.42 4.53
C CYS A 53 -2.94 7.63 3.23
N PHE A 54 -3.80 6.63 3.08
CA PHE A 54 -3.83 5.76 1.92
C PHE A 54 -5.26 5.60 1.41
N LEU A 55 -5.40 5.48 0.10
CA LEU A 55 -6.60 4.91 -0.52
C LEU A 55 -6.35 3.41 -0.71
N ARG A 56 -7.18 2.59 -0.05
CA ARG A 56 -7.23 1.16 -0.31
C ARG A 56 -8.25 0.89 -1.41
N VAL A 57 -7.80 0.22 -2.46
CA VAL A 57 -8.62 -0.22 -3.59
C VAL A 57 -8.67 -1.74 -3.58
N ALA A 58 -9.86 -2.31 -3.46
CA ALA A 58 -10.07 -3.75 -3.56
C ALA A 58 -9.79 -4.23 -4.98
N GLY A 59 -9.04 -5.32 -5.09
CA GLY A 59 -8.76 -6.03 -6.34
C GLY A 59 -9.37 -7.43 -6.35
N ALA A 60 -9.17 -8.16 -7.44
CA ALA A 60 -9.63 -9.54 -7.56
C ALA A 60 -8.89 -10.48 -6.57
N ASN A 61 -9.54 -11.61 -6.22
CA ASN A 61 -8.96 -12.67 -5.40
C ASN A 61 -8.44 -12.19 -4.03
N SER A 62 -9.19 -11.31 -3.35
CA SER A 62 -8.84 -10.76 -2.03
C SER A 62 -7.54 -9.93 -2.01
N ASN A 63 -7.09 -9.46 -3.18
CA ASN A 63 -5.98 -8.52 -3.26
C ASN A 63 -6.48 -7.08 -3.02
N PHE A 64 -5.56 -6.18 -2.70
CA PHE A 64 -5.84 -4.76 -2.64
C PHE A 64 -4.58 -3.96 -3.01
N ALA A 65 -4.79 -2.79 -3.58
CA ALA A 65 -3.74 -1.78 -3.73
C ALA A 65 -3.87 -0.75 -2.61
N LEU A 66 -2.74 -0.24 -2.14
CA LEU A 66 -2.67 0.95 -1.28
C LEU A 66 -1.99 2.06 -2.07
N VAL A 67 -2.71 3.16 -2.25
CA VAL A 67 -2.20 4.35 -2.95
C VAL A 67 -2.00 5.45 -1.90
N PRO A 68 -0.79 6.00 -1.74
CA PRO A 68 -0.58 7.13 -0.83
C PRO A 68 -1.40 8.33 -1.31
N VAL A 69 -2.07 9.01 -0.38
CA VAL A 69 -2.85 10.21 -0.65
C VAL A 69 -2.46 11.31 0.32
N SER A 70 -2.67 12.57 -0.09
CA SER A 70 -2.42 13.72 0.78
C SER A 70 -3.43 13.75 1.93
N CYS A 71 -2.93 13.64 3.15
CA CYS A 71 -3.73 13.83 4.36
C CYS A 71 -4.29 15.26 4.46
N ALA A 72 -3.59 16.29 3.96
CA ALA A 72 -4.07 17.67 3.92
C ALA A 72 -5.33 17.80 3.05
N LYS A 73 -5.29 17.21 1.84
CA LYS A 73 -6.47 17.16 0.96
C LYS A 73 -7.59 16.36 1.58
N LEU A 74 -7.29 15.26 2.26
CA LEU A 74 -8.29 14.43 2.91
C LEU A 74 -9.00 15.18 4.04
N LYS A 75 -8.25 15.78 4.97
CA LYS A 75 -8.77 16.61 6.07
C LYS A 75 -9.64 17.77 5.57
N LYS A 76 -9.30 18.36 4.42
CA LYS A 76 -10.05 19.49 3.85
C LYS A 76 -11.35 19.08 3.16
N ASN A 77 -11.37 17.94 2.46
CA ASN A 77 -12.47 17.59 1.54
C ASN A 77 -13.36 16.44 2.05
N VAL A 78 -12.91 15.68 3.06
CA VAL A 78 -13.65 14.54 3.61
C VAL A 78 -13.91 14.81 5.11
N PRO A 79 -15.12 15.26 5.48
CA PRO A 79 -15.44 15.64 6.86
C PRO A 79 -15.21 14.50 7.87
N GLU A 80 -15.49 13.26 7.47
CA GLU A 80 -15.31 12.07 8.31
C GLU A 80 -13.84 11.83 8.65
N ALA A 81 -12.91 12.23 7.75
CA ALA A 81 -11.48 12.07 7.97
C ALA A 81 -10.93 13.05 9.02
N VAL A 82 -11.61 14.19 9.25
CA VAL A 82 -11.17 15.22 10.21
C VAL A 82 -11.08 14.65 11.62
N ALA A 83 -12.00 13.76 12.00
CA ALA A 83 -12.00 13.12 13.31
C ALA A 83 -10.77 12.24 13.57
N TYR A 84 -10.11 11.77 12.50
CA TYR A 84 -8.94 10.89 12.58
C TYR A 84 -7.62 11.62 12.33
N ILE A 85 -7.65 12.79 11.69
CA ILE A 85 -6.47 13.59 11.38
C ILE A 85 -6.32 14.72 12.40
N THR A 86 -5.75 14.38 13.56
CA THR A 86 -5.56 15.30 14.69
C THR A 86 -4.26 16.11 14.60
N TRP A 87 -3.44 15.89 13.57
CA TRP A 87 -2.19 16.61 13.30
C TRP A 87 -2.37 17.63 12.17
N GLU A 88 -1.34 18.46 11.97
CA GLU A 88 -1.25 19.37 10.82
C GLU A 88 -0.54 18.65 9.67
N PRO A 89 -1.26 18.25 8.60
CA PRO A 89 -0.66 17.42 7.58
C PRO A 89 0.25 18.24 6.68
N SER A 90 1.45 17.72 6.41
CA SER A 90 2.32 18.30 5.39
C SER A 90 1.72 18.11 4.00
N ASP A 91 1.76 19.15 3.15
CA ASP A 91 1.25 19.12 1.78
C ASP A 91 2.06 18.21 0.83
N ALA A 92 3.12 17.56 1.32
CA ALA A 92 3.94 16.65 0.55
C ALA A 92 3.23 15.32 0.28
N ALA A 93 2.42 15.28 -0.78
CA ALA A 93 2.21 14.03 -1.51
C ALA A 93 3.54 13.70 -2.20
N THR A 94 4.40 12.93 -1.54
CA THR A 94 5.67 12.50 -2.14
C THR A 94 5.36 11.61 -3.35
N PRO A 95 5.86 11.95 -4.55
CA PRO A 95 5.54 11.26 -5.81
C PRO A 95 6.06 9.82 -5.90
#